data_AF-A0A8H7KAG2-F1
#
_entry.id   AF-A0A8H7KAG2-F1
#
_cell.length_a   1.000
_cell.length_b   1.000
_cell.length_c   1.000
_cell.angle_alpha   90.00
_cell.angle_beta   90.00
_cell.angle_gamma   90.00
#
_symmetry.space_group_name_H-M   'P 1'
#
loop_
_entity.id
_entity.type
_entity.pdbx_description
1 polymer ?
#
loop_
_entity_poly.entity_id
_entity_poly.type
_entity_poly.pdbx_seq_one_letter_code
_entity_poly.pdbx_strand_id
1 'polypeptide(L)'
;MQISRTALLGLLGAATSALALEIPEGTGTEILADLQTEAIKNLKKQESCGSRKHNSTCTLENATVRRDWRALSASEKTDYIDAVLCLMDKPSKADPSFAPGSRSRYDDFVAVHINQTLTIHGTGNFLTWHRYYVWAYEYALQNECGYNGTQPYWNWFDGSDFNNHPIFDGSDTSMSGDGEYIAHNGSLGGSNNIYLPSGEGGGCVQSGPFKDMVVTLGPVSPGMDGMKAQNGSGLDYNPRCLSRDLTKHAVDTWMTAENLWNLTQGDASSSISLFRTSSKVVLVTSSSASMLPATSLWAATLLTFSHPQLTPFSGCTTL
;
A
#
# COMPACT_ATOMS: atom_id res chain seq x y z
N MET A 1 58.33 -33.94 -47.41
CA MET A 1 57.72 -35.10 -46.71
C MET A 1 57.01 -34.56 -45.49
N GLN A 2 55.67 -34.76 -45.42
CA GLN A 2 54.75 -34.62 -44.27
C GLN A 2 54.71 -33.25 -43.55
N ILE A 3 53.67 -32.43 -43.72
CA ILE A 3 52.32 -32.51 -43.09
C ILE A 3 52.39 -32.64 -41.57
N SER A 4 52.03 -31.58 -40.85
CA SER A 4 51.08 -31.69 -39.75
C SER A 4 50.30 -30.39 -39.59
N ARG A 5 48.99 -30.52 -39.74
CA ARG A 5 47.97 -29.51 -39.50
C ARG A 5 47.51 -29.66 -38.06
N THR A 6 47.61 -28.61 -37.25
CA THR A 6 46.85 -28.48 -36.01
C THR A 6 45.83 -27.37 -36.19
N ALA A 7 44.59 -27.77 -36.45
CA ALA A 7 43.44 -26.87 -36.46
C ALA A 7 43.02 -26.63 -35.02
N LEU A 8 43.18 -25.39 -34.54
CA LEU A 8 42.57 -24.93 -33.30
C LEU A 8 41.17 -24.41 -33.65
N LEU A 9 40.14 -25.22 -33.45
CA LEU A 9 38.75 -24.74 -33.46
C LEU A 9 38.54 -23.91 -32.19
N GLY A 10 38.56 -22.58 -32.35
CA GLY A 10 38.03 -21.67 -31.33
C GLY A 10 36.51 -21.76 -31.32
N LEU A 11 35.96 -22.39 -30.28
CA LEU A 11 34.55 -22.25 -29.90
C LEU A 11 34.32 -20.81 -29.43
N LEU A 12 33.87 -19.95 -30.35
CA LEU A 12 33.23 -18.69 -30.00
C LEU A 12 31.85 -19.01 -29.40
N GLY A 13 31.83 -19.29 -28.10
CA GLY A 13 30.60 -19.21 -27.33
C GLY A 13 30.16 -17.76 -27.31
N ALA A 14 29.07 -17.44 -28.02
CA ALA A 14 28.38 -16.18 -27.83
C ALA A 14 27.79 -16.17 -26.41
N ALA A 15 28.55 -15.62 -25.46
CA ALA A 15 27.97 -15.16 -24.21
C ALA A 15 27.00 -14.03 -24.58
N THR A 16 25.71 -14.36 -24.64
CA THR A 16 24.66 -13.36 -24.54
C THR A 16 24.73 -12.85 -23.12
N SER A 17 25.54 -11.81 -22.90
CA SER A 17 25.45 -10.99 -21.71
C SER A 17 24.03 -10.43 -21.72
N ALA A 18 23.13 -11.02 -20.94
CA ALA A 18 21.92 -10.34 -20.54
C ALA A 18 22.42 -9.06 -19.88
N LEU A 19 22.25 -7.92 -20.56
CA LEU A 19 22.51 -6.62 -19.95
C LEU A 19 21.58 -6.56 -18.74
N ALA A 20 22.15 -6.76 -17.56
CA ALA A 20 21.46 -6.47 -16.32
C ALA A 20 21.02 -5.00 -16.43
N LEU A 21 19.72 -4.76 -16.33
CA LEU A 21 19.17 -3.41 -16.41
C LEU A 21 19.78 -2.62 -15.24
N GLU A 22 20.76 -1.75 -15.54
CA GLU A 22 21.41 -0.94 -14.51
C GLU A 22 20.36 -0.10 -13.79
N ILE A 23 20.40 -0.09 -12.46
CA ILE A 23 19.49 0.72 -11.64
C ILE A 23 19.86 2.19 -11.93
N PRO A 24 18.87 3.06 -12.27
CA PRO A 24 19.15 4.47 -12.49
C PRO A 24 19.79 5.10 -11.25
N GLU A 25 20.75 5.99 -11.45
CA GLU A 25 21.28 6.81 -10.37
C GLU A 25 20.20 7.77 -9.86
N GLY A 26 19.97 7.81 -8.54
CA GLY A 26 18.98 8.68 -7.92
C GLY A 26 18.43 8.13 -6.61
N THR A 27 17.68 8.98 -5.91
CA THR A 27 16.87 8.58 -4.75
C THR A 27 15.68 7.73 -5.20
N GLY A 28 15.10 6.95 -4.28
CA GLY A 28 13.88 6.18 -4.58
C GLY A 28 12.71 7.06 -5.06
N THR A 29 12.60 8.28 -4.55
CA THR A 29 11.58 9.27 -4.97
C THR A 29 11.82 9.75 -6.40
N GLU A 30 13.06 10.01 -6.81
CA GLU A 30 13.39 10.41 -8.19
C GLU A 30 13.11 9.26 -9.17
N ILE A 31 13.56 8.04 -8.84
CA ILE A 31 13.30 6.85 -9.67
C ILE A 31 11.78 6.61 -9.81
N LEU A 32 11.02 6.77 -8.72
CA LEU A 32 9.57 6.65 -8.77
C LEU A 32 8.94 7.69 -9.70
N ALA A 33 9.39 8.95 -9.65
CA ALA A 33 8.88 10.02 -10.50
C ALA A 33 9.17 9.76 -12.00
N ASP A 34 10.34 9.22 -12.33
CA ASP A 34 10.68 8.82 -13.69
C ASP A 34 9.79 7.67 -14.18
N LEU A 35 9.57 6.66 -13.35
CA LEU A 35 8.68 5.54 -13.65
C LEU A 35 7.22 6.01 -13.85
N GLN A 36 6.74 6.94 -13.03
CA GLN A 36 5.43 7.57 -13.20
C GLN A 36 5.32 8.32 -14.52
N THR A 37 6.36 9.09 -14.88
CA THR A 37 6.41 9.84 -16.14
C THR A 37 6.33 8.91 -17.35
N GLU A 38 7.08 7.80 -17.33
CA GLU A 38 7.04 6.80 -18.40
C GLU A 38 5.69 6.05 -18.43
N ALA A 39 5.07 5.77 -17.28
CA ALA A 39 3.74 5.20 -17.21
C ALA A 39 2.67 6.10 -17.86
N ILE A 40 2.67 7.40 -17.55
CA ILE A 40 1.75 8.38 -18.16
C ILE A 40 1.96 8.48 -19.66
N LYS A 41 3.21 8.50 -20.12
CA LYS A 41 3.54 8.52 -21.55
C LYS A 41 3.02 7.27 -22.26
N ASN A 42 3.13 6.10 -21.64
CA ASN A 42 2.59 4.86 -22.18
C ASN A 42 1.05 4.85 -22.21
N LEU A 43 0.39 5.44 -21.21
CA LEU A 43 -1.07 5.63 -21.22
C LEU A 43 -1.51 6.55 -22.37
N LYS A 44 -0.84 7.69 -22.57
CA LYS A 44 -1.11 8.61 -23.70
C LYS A 44 -0.96 7.93 -25.06
N LYS A 45 0.06 7.06 -25.19
CA LYS A 45 0.27 6.26 -26.40
C LYS A 45 -0.85 5.25 -26.60
N GLN A 46 -1.32 4.57 -25.55
CA GLN A 46 -2.42 3.62 -25.67
C GLN A 46 -3.75 4.29 -26.06
N GLU A 47 -4.06 5.46 -25.49
CA GLU A 47 -5.27 6.22 -25.83
C GLU A 47 -5.26 6.67 -27.30
N SER A 48 -4.13 7.20 -27.78
CA SER A 48 -3.98 7.65 -29.18
C SER A 48 -3.96 6.52 -30.22
N CYS A 49 -3.53 5.30 -29.84
CA CYS A 49 -3.54 4.14 -30.74
C CYS A 49 -4.92 3.46 -30.89
N GLY A 50 -5.96 3.91 -30.18
CA GLY A 50 -7.32 3.34 -30.29
C GLY A 50 -7.43 1.85 -29.94
N SER A 51 -6.42 1.29 -29.26
CA SER A 51 -6.23 -0.16 -29.09
C SER A 51 -7.12 -0.77 -28.00
N ARG A 52 -7.85 0.05 -27.24
CA ARG A 52 -8.88 -0.38 -26.30
C ARG A 52 -10.26 0.10 -26.76
N LYS A 53 -11.09 -0.83 -27.24
CA LYS A 53 -12.56 -0.65 -27.30
C LYS A 53 -13.16 -0.73 -25.88
N HIS A 54 -12.71 0.13 -24.97
CA HIS A 54 -13.30 0.26 -23.64
C HIS A 54 -14.20 1.49 -23.57
N ASN A 55 -15.26 1.38 -22.78
CA ASN A 55 -16.36 2.33 -22.58
C ASN A 55 -15.91 3.81 -22.71
N SER A 56 -16.54 4.55 -23.62
CA SER A 56 -16.09 5.85 -24.16
C SER A 56 -16.15 7.04 -23.20
N THR A 57 -16.24 6.81 -21.90
CA THR A 57 -16.51 7.84 -20.88
C THR A 57 -15.32 8.11 -19.97
N CYS A 58 -14.25 7.29 -19.99
CA CYS A 58 -13.02 7.53 -19.24
C CYS A 58 -11.87 7.82 -20.21
N THR A 59 -11.34 9.04 -20.13
CA THR A 59 -10.22 9.54 -20.94
C THR A 59 -9.14 10.06 -20.00
N LEU A 60 -7.91 10.27 -20.51
CA LEU A 60 -6.87 10.91 -19.70
C LEU A 60 -7.25 12.33 -19.26
N GLU A 61 -8.18 12.98 -19.97
CA GLU A 61 -8.65 14.34 -19.68
C GLU A 61 -9.58 14.38 -18.46
N ASN A 62 -10.33 13.31 -18.19
CA ASN A 62 -11.31 13.26 -17.10
C ASN A 62 -10.96 12.24 -16.00
N ALA A 63 -9.82 11.56 -16.13
CA ALA A 63 -9.29 10.68 -15.10
C ALA A 63 -8.87 11.48 -13.85
N THR A 64 -9.30 11.03 -12.68
CA THR A 64 -8.88 11.62 -11.41
C THR A 64 -7.43 11.27 -11.10
N VAL A 65 -6.66 12.22 -10.56
CA VAL A 65 -5.23 12.01 -10.19
C VAL A 65 -5.10 11.77 -8.69
N ARG A 66 -4.48 10.67 -8.28
CA ARG A 66 -4.10 10.43 -6.88
C ARG A 66 -2.71 10.99 -6.60
N ARG A 67 -2.57 11.77 -5.53
CA ARG A 67 -1.32 12.50 -5.22
C ARG A 67 -0.71 12.04 -3.91
N ASP A 68 0.61 12.24 -3.80
CA ASP A 68 1.35 12.05 -2.56
C ASP A 68 0.77 12.92 -1.43
N TRP A 69 0.66 12.37 -0.23
CA TRP A 69 0.31 13.11 0.98
C TRP A 69 1.18 14.37 1.16
N ARG A 70 2.47 14.32 0.84
CA ARG A 70 3.37 15.48 0.91
C ARG A 70 3.02 16.58 -0.08
N ALA A 71 2.45 16.22 -1.22
CA ALA A 71 2.07 17.16 -2.27
C ALA A 71 0.72 17.85 -1.98
N LEU A 72 -0.04 17.37 -0.99
CA LEU A 72 -1.27 18.01 -0.55
C LEU A 72 -0.98 19.24 0.33
N SER A 73 -1.72 20.30 0.08
CA SER A 73 -1.81 21.46 0.98
C SER A 73 -2.42 21.08 2.33
N ALA A 74 -2.25 21.94 3.34
CA ALA A 74 -2.83 21.72 4.66
C ALA A 74 -4.37 21.56 4.59
N SER A 75 -5.05 22.38 3.79
CA SER A 75 -6.50 22.28 3.60
C SER A 75 -6.91 20.97 2.94
N GLU A 76 -6.20 20.50 1.90
CA GLU A 76 -6.51 19.23 1.25
C GLU A 76 -6.32 18.03 2.20
N LYS A 77 -5.30 18.10 3.08
CA LYS A 77 -5.09 17.08 4.13
C LYS A 77 -6.24 17.10 5.13
N THR A 78 -6.64 18.27 5.61
CA THR A 78 -7.77 18.44 6.53
C THR A 78 -9.07 17.95 5.89
N ASP A 79 -9.36 18.29 4.63
CA ASP A 79 -10.55 17.83 3.92
C ASP A 79 -10.62 16.28 3.83
N TYR A 80 -9.47 15.62 3.60
CA TYR A 80 -9.40 14.17 3.63
C TYR A 80 -9.62 13.61 5.05
N ILE A 81 -8.97 14.17 6.06
CA ILE A 81 -9.10 13.78 7.47
C ILE A 81 -10.55 13.89 7.93
N ASP A 82 -11.20 15.02 7.65
CA ASP A 82 -12.60 15.28 8.00
C ASP A 82 -13.55 14.28 7.35
N ALA A 83 -13.28 13.90 6.09
CA ALA A 83 -14.05 12.87 5.41
C ALA A 83 -13.89 11.47 6.06
N VAL A 84 -12.69 11.13 6.51
CA VAL A 84 -12.44 9.86 7.24
C VAL A 84 -13.16 9.88 8.59
N LEU A 85 -13.04 10.97 9.36
CA LEU A 85 -13.74 11.14 10.64
C LEU A 85 -15.26 11.07 10.46
N CYS A 86 -15.79 11.68 9.40
CA CYS A 86 -17.20 11.55 9.02
C CYS A 86 -17.61 10.09 8.77
N LEU A 87 -16.76 9.30 8.09
CA LEU A 87 -17.06 7.89 7.83
C LEU A 87 -17.02 7.04 9.11
N MET A 88 -16.21 7.44 10.08
CA MET A 88 -16.18 6.84 11.43
C MET A 88 -17.38 7.22 12.29
N ASP A 89 -18.01 8.37 12.05
CA ASP A 89 -19.23 8.80 12.76
C ASP A 89 -20.51 8.19 12.17
N LYS A 90 -20.55 7.95 10.85
CA LYS A 90 -21.73 7.36 10.21
C LYS A 90 -21.99 5.93 10.70
N PRO A 91 -23.27 5.53 10.90
CA PRO A 91 -23.62 4.19 11.35
C PRO A 91 -23.23 3.12 10.32
N SER A 92 -22.75 1.98 10.82
CA SER A 92 -22.50 0.78 10.03
C SER A 92 -23.73 0.36 9.20
N LYS A 93 -23.50 -0.10 7.96
CA LYS A 93 -24.49 -0.78 7.11
C LYS A 93 -24.26 -2.30 7.03
N ALA A 94 -23.26 -2.84 7.73
CA ALA A 94 -23.06 -4.28 7.78
C ALA A 94 -24.25 -4.96 8.47
N ASP A 95 -24.58 -6.16 8.03
CA ASP A 95 -25.53 -7.02 8.75
C ASP A 95 -24.95 -7.31 10.15
N PRO A 96 -25.67 -7.01 11.25
CA PRO A 96 -25.18 -7.29 12.61
C PRO A 96 -24.89 -8.77 12.87
N SER A 97 -25.49 -9.69 12.11
CA SER A 97 -25.17 -11.12 12.17
C SER A 97 -23.85 -11.47 11.49
N PHE A 98 -23.41 -10.65 10.53
CA PHE A 98 -22.12 -10.79 9.85
C PHE A 98 -20.99 -10.14 10.66
N ALA A 99 -21.19 -8.90 11.13
CA ALA A 99 -20.18 -8.14 11.85
C ALA A 99 -20.78 -7.47 13.11
N PRO A 100 -21.02 -8.23 14.19
CA PRO A 100 -21.68 -7.74 15.40
C PRO A 100 -20.90 -6.63 16.13
N GLY A 101 -19.59 -6.53 15.89
CA GLY A 101 -18.72 -5.50 16.43
C GLY A 101 -18.72 -4.18 15.66
N SER A 102 -19.21 -4.16 14.41
CA SER A 102 -19.20 -2.93 13.60
C SER A 102 -20.11 -1.87 14.20
N ARG A 103 -19.61 -0.64 14.31
CA ARG A 103 -20.37 0.53 14.78
C ARG A 103 -20.46 1.60 13.71
N SER A 104 -19.44 1.73 12.89
CA SER A 104 -19.33 2.78 11.89
C SER A 104 -19.32 2.26 10.44
N ARG A 105 -19.53 3.15 9.47
CA ARG A 105 -19.28 2.86 8.05
C ARG A 105 -17.82 2.49 7.80
N TYR A 106 -16.91 3.12 8.54
CA TYR A 106 -15.49 2.77 8.53
C TYR A 106 -15.26 1.31 8.96
N ASP A 107 -15.96 0.84 9.99
CA ASP A 107 -15.87 -0.55 10.45
C ASP A 107 -16.36 -1.55 9.40
N ASP A 108 -17.29 -1.17 8.51
CA ASP A 108 -17.75 -2.06 7.44
C ASP A 108 -16.61 -2.44 6.48
N PHE A 109 -15.74 -1.48 6.15
CA PHE A 109 -14.54 -1.72 5.35
C PHE A 109 -13.57 -2.65 6.10
N VAL A 110 -13.34 -2.38 7.39
CA VAL A 110 -12.50 -3.22 8.26
C VAL A 110 -13.04 -4.66 8.33
N ALA A 111 -14.36 -4.82 8.53
CA ALA A 111 -15.02 -6.12 8.64
C ALA A 111 -14.88 -6.95 7.35
N VAL A 112 -15.11 -6.32 6.18
CA VAL A 112 -14.95 -6.99 4.88
C VAL A 112 -13.50 -7.42 4.67
N HIS A 113 -12.53 -6.58 5.03
CA HIS A 113 -11.11 -6.91 4.94
C HIS A 113 -10.73 -8.06 5.88
N ILE A 114 -11.16 -8.05 7.15
CA ILE A 114 -10.97 -9.15 8.10
C ILE A 114 -11.53 -10.45 7.52
N ASN A 115 -12.80 -10.42 7.10
CA ASN A 115 -13.50 -11.62 6.63
C ASN A 115 -12.86 -12.24 5.38
N GLN A 116 -12.34 -11.42 4.47
CA GLN A 116 -11.79 -11.90 3.20
C GLN A 116 -10.26 -12.09 3.23
N THR A 117 -9.58 -11.77 4.34
CA THR A 117 -8.11 -11.73 4.46
C THR A 117 -7.40 -12.93 3.83
N LEU A 118 -7.87 -14.16 4.09
CA LEU A 118 -7.25 -15.40 3.58
C LEU A 118 -7.47 -15.66 2.09
N THR A 119 -8.43 -14.96 1.47
CA THR A 119 -8.78 -15.09 0.05
C THR A 119 -8.29 -13.91 -0.80
N ILE A 120 -7.80 -12.86 -0.15
CA ILE A 120 -7.32 -11.63 -0.82
C ILE A 120 -5.81 -11.46 -0.67
N HIS A 121 -5.18 -12.03 0.38
CA HIS A 121 -3.74 -12.04 0.56
C HIS A 121 -3.15 -13.35 0.07
N GLY A 122 -1.99 -13.27 -0.61
CA GLY A 122 -1.38 -14.48 -1.14
C GLY A 122 -1.92 -14.93 -2.50
N THR A 123 -3.02 -14.35 -2.98
CA THR A 123 -3.87 -14.88 -4.06
C THR A 123 -3.77 -14.13 -5.40
N GLY A 124 -4.39 -14.70 -6.44
CA GLY A 124 -4.50 -14.13 -7.79
C GLY A 124 -5.05 -12.71 -7.84
N ASN A 125 -6.06 -12.46 -7.03
CA ASN A 125 -6.85 -11.23 -6.98
C ASN A 125 -6.31 -10.19 -5.99
N PHE A 126 -5.16 -10.41 -5.35
CA PHE A 126 -4.61 -9.46 -4.37
C PHE A 126 -4.58 -8.00 -4.88
N LEU A 127 -3.98 -7.78 -6.05
CA LEU A 127 -3.82 -6.43 -6.63
C LEU A 127 -5.16 -5.82 -7.04
N THR A 128 -6.03 -6.60 -7.68
CA THR A 128 -7.32 -6.11 -8.19
C THR A 128 -8.33 -5.88 -7.07
N TRP A 129 -8.34 -6.75 -6.06
CA TRP A 129 -9.20 -6.60 -4.88
C TRP A 129 -8.83 -5.35 -4.09
N HIS A 130 -7.54 -5.14 -3.79
CA HIS A 130 -7.13 -3.94 -3.05
C HIS A 130 -7.36 -2.66 -3.86
N ARG A 131 -7.11 -2.67 -5.18
CA ARG A 131 -7.46 -1.52 -6.04
C ARG A 131 -8.95 -1.18 -5.93
N TYR A 132 -9.82 -2.18 -6.02
CA TYR A 132 -11.27 -1.96 -5.92
C TYR A 132 -11.68 -1.52 -4.51
N TYR A 133 -11.08 -2.09 -3.47
CA TYR A 133 -11.31 -1.72 -2.07
C TYR A 133 -10.94 -0.24 -1.81
N VAL A 134 -9.79 0.23 -2.32
CA VAL A 134 -9.41 1.65 -2.26
C VAL A 134 -10.41 2.53 -3.01
N TRP A 135 -10.79 2.15 -4.23
CA TRP A 135 -11.77 2.91 -5.01
C TRP A 135 -13.13 2.98 -4.31
N ALA A 136 -13.60 1.89 -3.71
CA ALA A 136 -14.86 1.85 -2.98
C ALA A 136 -14.81 2.71 -1.70
N TYR A 137 -13.65 2.74 -1.02
CA TYR A 137 -13.41 3.60 0.13
C TYR A 137 -13.43 5.08 -0.27
N GLU A 138 -12.68 5.45 -1.31
CA GLU A 138 -12.70 6.79 -1.92
C GLU A 138 -14.12 7.21 -2.32
N TYR A 139 -14.85 6.31 -2.99
CA TYR A 139 -16.25 6.54 -3.37
C TYR A 139 -17.13 6.82 -2.15
N ALA A 140 -16.96 6.09 -1.04
CA ALA A 140 -17.70 6.34 0.19
C ALA A 140 -17.35 7.69 0.82
N LEU A 141 -16.06 8.08 0.84
CA LEU A 141 -15.66 9.41 1.29
C LEU A 141 -16.34 10.51 0.46
N GLN A 142 -16.36 10.35 -0.87
CA GLN A 142 -16.93 11.35 -1.77
C GLN A 142 -18.46 11.43 -1.66
N ASN A 143 -19.15 10.29 -1.71
CA ASN A 143 -20.60 10.24 -1.86
C ASN A 143 -21.35 10.20 -0.53
N GLU A 144 -20.71 9.75 0.56
CA GLU A 144 -21.33 9.72 1.88
C GLU A 144 -20.85 10.91 2.74
N CYS A 145 -19.62 11.36 2.56
CA CYS A 145 -18.98 12.40 3.39
C CYS A 145 -18.62 13.70 2.65
N GLY A 146 -18.96 13.83 1.36
CA GLY A 146 -18.77 15.09 0.62
C GLY A 146 -17.31 15.43 0.32
N TYR A 147 -16.40 14.46 0.39
CA TYR A 147 -15.00 14.66 0.01
C TYR A 147 -14.92 14.96 -1.49
N ASN A 148 -14.25 16.04 -1.87
CA ASN A 148 -14.07 16.40 -3.29
C ASN A 148 -12.68 16.06 -3.84
N GLY A 149 -11.78 15.57 -2.99
CA GLY A 149 -10.45 15.14 -3.39
C GLY A 149 -10.41 13.69 -3.87
N THR A 150 -9.19 13.20 -4.03
CA THR A 150 -8.89 11.80 -4.37
C THR A 150 -8.19 11.10 -3.21
N GLN A 151 -8.19 9.78 -3.22
CA GLN A 151 -7.41 9.01 -2.24
C GLN A 151 -5.92 9.39 -2.38
N PRO A 152 -5.27 9.94 -1.35
CA PRO A 152 -3.85 10.24 -1.43
C PRO A 152 -3.03 8.93 -1.44
N TYR A 153 -1.73 9.02 -1.76
CA TYR A 153 -0.77 7.93 -1.49
C TYR A 153 0.35 8.34 -0.50
N TRP A 154 1.02 7.37 0.14
CA TRP A 154 2.22 7.59 0.96
C TRP A 154 3.42 7.06 0.18
N ASN A 155 4.35 7.94 -0.16
CA ASN A 155 5.62 7.56 -0.75
C ASN A 155 6.62 7.14 0.34
N TRP A 156 6.95 5.85 0.40
CA TRP A 156 7.89 5.31 1.40
C TRP A 156 9.33 5.77 1.20
N PHE A 157 9.68 6.23 -0.01
CA PHE A 157 11.04 6.66 -0.33
C PHE A 157 11.39 8.02 0.25
N ASP A 158 10.42 8.72 0.85
CA ASP A 158 10.64 9.99 1.53
C ASP A 158 11.30 9.87 2.91
N GLY A 159 11.67 8.65 3.28
CA GLY A 159 12.50 8.33 4.44
C GLY A 159 11.72 7.76 5.62
N SER A 160 12.47 7.41 6.65
CA SER A 160 12.00 6.70 7.84
C SER A 160 12.00 7.55 9.11
N ASP A 161 12.18 8.87 8.99
CA ASP A 161 12.02 9.83 10.09
C ASP A 161 10.53 10.12 10.31
N PHE A 162 9.84 9.19 10.96
CA PHE A 162 8.39 9.27 11.11
C PHE A 162 7.93 10.42 12.01
N ASN A 163 8.76 10.84 12.98
CA ASN A 163 8.46 11.96 13.87
C ASN A 163 8.32 13.29 13.13
N ASN A 164 8.99 13.43 11.98
CA ASN A 164 8.91 14.61 11.13
C ASN A 164 8.20 14.33 9.78
N HIS A 165 7.75 13.10 9.54
CA HIS A 165 7.05 12.75 8.30
C HIS A 165 5.61 13.25 8.37
N PRO A 166 5.10 14.02 7.38
CA PRO A 166 3.80 14.72 7.48
C PRO A 166 2.56 13.83 7.59
N ILE A 167 2.72 12.50 7.48
CA ILE A 167 1.65 11.53 7.69
C ILE A 167 1.65 10.96 9.12
N PHE A 168 2.77 11.04 9.85
CA PHE A 168 2.99 10.43 11.17
C PHE A 168 3.53 11.41 12.23
N ASP A 169 3.69 12.69 11.90
CA ASP A 169 4.25 13.71 12.81
C ASP A 169 3.33 14.08 13.99
N GLY A 170 2.12 13.51 14.06
CA GLY A 170 1.16 13.78 15.13
C GLY A 170 0.49 15.15 15.07
N SER A 171 0.71 15.93 14.00
CA SER A 171 0.02 17.20 13.76
C SER A 171 -1.45 16.99 13.40
N ASP A 172 -2.22 18.09 13.39
CA ASP A 172 -3.62 18.10 12.95
C ASP A 172 -3.80 17.74 11.46
N THR A 173 -2.71 17.70 10.70
CA THR A 173 -2.70 17.30 9.28
C THR A 173 -2.00 15.97 9.04
N SER A 174 -1.93 15.11 10.05
CA SER A 174 -1.34 13.77 9.97
C SER A 174 -2.41 12.68 10.09
N MET A 175 -2.02 11.43 9.82
CA MET A 175 -2.79 10.25 10.23
C MET A 175 -2.49 9.87 11.70
N SER A 176 -2.33 10.91 12.53
CA SER A 176 -1.88 10.86 13.93
C SER A 176 -0.44 10.38 14.12
N GLY A 177 0.05 10.53 15.34
CA GLY A 177 1.45 10.27 15.71
C GLY A 177 1.77 8.81 16.05
N ASP A 178 2.91 8.59 16.67
CA ASP A 178 3.23 7.29 17.28
C ASP A 178 2.33 7.00 18.50
N GLY A 179 2.38 5.74 18.95
CA GLY A 179 1.77 5.30 20.20
C GLY A 179 2.54 5.73 21.44
N GLU A 180 1.89 5.60 22.60
CA GLU A 180 2.58 5.59 23.89
C GLU A 180 3.64 4.51 23.92
N TYR A 181 4.83 4.83 24.43
CA TYR A 181 5.90 3.86 24.57
C TYR A 181 5.48 2.71 25.50
N ILE A 182 5.52 1.48 24.96
CA ILE A 182 5.36 0.24 25.72
C ILE A 182 6.57 -0.63 25.43
N ALA A 183 7.28 -1.07 26.46
CA ALA A 183 8.37 -2.02 26.28
C ALA A 183 7.82 -3.38 25.80
N HIS A 184 8.23 -3.82 24.61
CA HIS A 184 7.91 -5.13 24.04
C HIS A 184 9.07 -5.68 23.20
N ASN A 185 9.06 -6.97 22.88
CA ASN A 185 10.12 -7.63 22.09
C ASN A 185 9.80 -7.66 20.59
N GLY A 186 9.58 -6.49 20.00
CA GLY A 186 9.28 -6.33 18.59
C GLY A 186 7.91 -6.86 18.18
N SER A 187 7.78 -7.06 16.87
CA SER A 187 6.57 -7.56 16.21
C SER A 187 6.91 -8.62 15.17
N LEU A 188 5.96 -9.52 14.93
CA LEU A 188 6.05 -10.52 13.86
C LEU A 188 5.08 -10.18 12.72
N GLY A 189 5.64 -9.98 11.53
CA GLY A 189 4.92 -9.82 10.26
C GLY A 189 5.02 -11.07 9.38
N GLY A 190 4.25 -11.09 8.30
CA GLY A 190 4.45 -12.04 7.19
C GLY A 190 4.04 -13.46 7.54
N SER A 191 2.91 -13.62 8.21
CA SER A 191 2.47 -14.89 8.80
C SER A 191 3.50 -15.42 9.80
N ASN A 192 4.01 -14.53 10.65
CA ASN A 192 5.01 -14.78 11.69
C ASN A 192 6.42 -15.16 11.21
N ASN A 193 6.80 -14.78 9.99
CA ASN A 193 8.10 -15.08 9.39
C ASN A 193 9.08 -13.90 9.37
N ILE A 194 8.61 -12.68 9.61
CA ILE A 194 9.43 -11.46 9.54
C ILE A 194 9.44 -10.79 10.92
N TYR A 195 10.60 -10.76 11.55
CA TYR A 195 10.79 -10.01 12.79
C TYR A 195 10.99 -8.53 12.49
N LEU A 196 10.25 -7.68 13.19
CA LEU A 196 10.39 -6.23 13.19
C LEU A 196 10.83 -5.80 14.60
N PRO A 197 11.95 -5.08 14.74
CA PRO A 197 12.34 -4.54 16.04
C PRO A 197 11.33 -3.48 16.49
N SER A 198 11.15 -3.36 17.81
CA SER A 198 10.31 -2.35 18.43
C SER A 198 10.71 -0.96 17.97
N GLY A 199 9.72 -0.10 17.73
CA GLY A 199 9.90 1.33 17.64
C GLY A 199 9.89 1.98 19.03
N GLU A 200 9.50 3.25 19.05
CA GLU A 200 9.38 4.05 20.28
C GLU A 200 7.92 4.16 20.76
N GLY A 201 7.02 3.34 20.18
CA GLY A 201 5.60 3.32 20.49
C GLY A 201 5.17 2.00 21.16
N GLY A 202 4.06 1.44 20.67
CA GLY A 202 3.46 0.17 21.12
C GLY A 202 2.06 0.33 21.72
N GLY A 203 1.81 1.47 22.37
CA GLY A 203 0.56 1.83 23.04
C GLY A 203 -0.37 2.69 22.19
N CYS A 204 -1.34 3.33 22.84
CA CYS A 204 -2.34 4.17 22.19
C CYS A 204 -1.68 5.40 21.53
N VAL A 205 -2.13 5.75 20.33
CA VAL A 205 -1.76 6.97 19.62
C VAL A 205 -2.02 8.20 20.51
N GLN A 206 -1.03 9.08 20.64
CA GLN A 206 -1.06 10.16 21.63
C GLN A 206 -1.59 11.51 21.08
N SER A 207 -1.44 11.76 19.79
CA SER A 207 -1.68 13.06 19.17
C SER A 207 -2.23 12.96 17.75
N GLY A 208 -2.79 14.06 17.25
CA GLY A 208 -3.39 14.15 15.92
C GLY A 208 -4.88 13.75 15.87
N PRO A 209 -5.48 13.78 14.67
CA PRO A 209 -6.94 13.71 14.49
C PRO A 209 -7.61 12.41 14.93
N PHE A 210 -6.86 11.32 15.00
CA PHE A 210 -7.35 9.97 15.29
C PHE A 210 -6.93 9.47 16.68
N LYS A 211 -6.40 10.34 17.56
CA LYS A 211 -6.02 9.94 18.94
C LYS A 211 -7.19 9.35 19.74
N ASP A 212 -8.41 9.84 19.50
CA ASP A 212 -9.64 9.41 20.17
C ASP A 212 -10.39 8.32 19.38
N MET A 213 -9.75 7.76 18.33
CA MET A 213 -10.32 6.67 17.55
C MET A 213 -10.57 5.43 18.41
N VAL A 214 -11.81 4.94 18.39
CA VAL A 214 -12.18 3.64 18.97
C VAL A 214 -12.11 2.57 17.89
N VAL A 215 -11.09 1.71 17.95
CA VAL A 215 -11.01 0.49 17.14
C VAL A 215 -11.95 -0.55 17.72
N THR A 216 -12.95 -0.98 16.97
CA THR A 216 -14.04 -1.85 17.46
C THR A 216 -13.90 -3.33 17.08
N LEU A 217 -13.14 -3.66 16.04
CA LEU A 217 -12.97 -5.01 15.51
C LEU A 217 -11.54 -5.54 15.72
N GLY A 218 -11.35 -6.86 15.65
CA GLY A 218 -10.07 -7.52 15.82
C GLY A 218 -9.46 -7.34 17.23
N PRO A 219 -8.14 -7.52 17.41
CA PRO A 219 -7.18 -7.96 16.40
C PRO A 219 -7.30 -9.48 16.13
N VAL A 220 -7.21 -9.91 14.87
CA VAL A 220 -7.35 -11.35 14.51
C VAL A 220 -6.06 -12.12 14.76
N SER A 221 -4.93 -11.57 14.34
CA SER A 221 -3.60 -12.17 14.45
C SER A 221 -2.60 -11.05 14.71
N PRO A 222 -2.60 -10.44 15.90
CA PRO A 222 -1.67 -9.35 16.21
C PRO A 222 -0.22 -9.85 16.18
N GLY A 223 0.67 -9.03 15.63
CA GLY A 223 2.09 -9.36 15.51
C GLY A 223 2.95 -8.88 16.68
N MET A 224 2.54 -7.81 17.37
CA MET A 224 3.31 -7.22 18.46
C MET A 224 3.35 -8.14 19.67
N ASP A 225 4.53 -8.31 20.24
CA ASP A 225 4.73 -9.09 21.46
C ASP A 225 3.83 -8.57 22.59
N GLY A 226 3.21 -9.49 23.33
CA GLY A 226 2.24 -9.18 24.39
C GLY A 226 0.81 -8.86 23.93
N MET A 227 0.55 -8.60 22.64
CA MET A 227 -0.83 -8.43 22.16
C MET A 227 -1.56 -9.76 22.02
N LYS A 228 -2.83 -9.79 22.44
CA LYS A 228 -3.69 -10.97 22.35
C LYS A 228 -4.69 -10.83 21.22
N ALA A 229 -4.83 -11.89 20.42
CA ALA A 229 -5.90 -12.00 19.45
C ALA A 229 -7.27 -11.97 20.15
N GLN A 230 -8.24 -11.36 19.47
CA GLN A 230 -9.64 -11.53 19.81
C GLN A 230 -10.04 -12.97 19.55
N ASN A 231 -10.84 -13.56 20.44
CA ASN A 231 -11.41 -14.88 20.21
C ASN A 231 -12.37 -14.87 19.01
N GLY A 232 -12.48 -15.99 18.31
CA GLY A 232 -13.46 -16.16 17.23
C GLY A 232 -13.00 -15.57 15.89
N SER A 233 -13.90 -14.88 15.20
CA SER A 233 -13.69 -14.39 13.84
C SER A 233 -12.92 -13.06 13.76
N GLY A 234 -12.76 -12.37 14.88
CA GLY A 234 -12.28 -10.99 14.89
C GLY A 234 -13.34 -9.94 14.56
N LEU A 235 -14.61 -10.34 14.41
CA LEU A 235 -15.73 -9.46 14.05
C LEU A 235 -16.65 -9.10 15.22
N ASP A 236 -16.37 -9.62 16.41
CA ASP A 236 -17.10 -9.27 17.63
C ASP A 236 -16.70 -7.88 18.15
N TYR A 237 -17.55 -7.29 19.00
CA TYR A 237 -17.27 -5.98 19.57
C TYR A 237 -16.09 -6.04 20.56
N ASN A 238 -15.01 -5.34 20.26
CA ASN A 238 -13.80 -5.25 21.08
C ASN A 238 -13.21 -3.82 21.03
N PRO A 239 -13.87 -2.85 21.69
CA PRO A 239 -13.47 -1.44 21.66
C PRO A 239 -12.15 -1.22 22.39
N ARG A 240 -11.23 -0.51 21.73
CA ARG A 240 -9.93 -0.10 22.26
C ARG A 240 -9.41 1.12 21.49
N CYS A 241 -8.34 1.74 21.97
CA CYS A 241 -7.68 2.81 21.22
C CYS A 241 -6.99 2.27 19.94
N LEU A 242 -6.74 3.15 18.98
CA LEU A 242 -5.74 2.91 17.94
C LEU A 242 -4.36 2.90 18.60
N SER A 243 -3.67 1.76 18.57
CA SER A 243 -2.26 1.68 18.99
C SER A 243 -1.32 1.87 17.80
N ARG A 244 -0.05 2.22 18.01
CA ARG A 244 0.95 2.28 16.92
C ARG A 244 2.36 2.10 17.46
N ASP A 245 3.21 1.40 16.70
CA ASP A 245 4.64 1.23 16.98
C ASP A 245 5.43 1.51 15.69
N LEU A 246 5.92 2.75 15.53
CA LEU A 246 6.60 3.17 14.31
C LEU A 246 8.06 2.69 14.30
N THR A 247 8.35 1.71 13.43
CA THR A 247 9.70 1.14 13.28
C THR A 247 10.31 1.44 11.92
N LYS A 248 11.44 2.15 11.91
CA LYS A 248 12.17 2.52 10.69
C LYS A 248 12.74 1.31 9.94
N HIS A 249 12.89 0.18 10.62
CA HIS A 249 13.49 -1.04 10.09
C HIS A 249 12.82 -1.50 8.79
N ALA A 250 11.50 -1.38 8.70
CA ALA A 250 10.77 -1.80 7.51
C ALA A 250 11.11 -0.97 6.27
N VAL A 251 11.11 0.36 6.43
CA VAL A 251 11.42 1.30 5.35
C VAL A 251 12.88 1.14 4.94
N ASP A 252 13.78 1.15 5.91
CA ASP A 252 15.23 1.04 5.68
C ASP A 252 15.63 -0.28 5.00
N THR A 253 14.90 -1.37 5.26
CA THR A 253 15.25 -2.71 4.77
C THR A 253 14.63 -3.02 3.41
N TRP A 254 13.34 -2.69 3.20
CA TRP A 254 12.59 -3.17 2.04
C TRP A 254 12.13 -2.07 1.08
N MET A 255 12.01 -0.83 1.54
CA MET A 255 11.53 0.30 0.73
C MET A 255 12.71 1.02 0.07
N THR A 256 13.55 0.27 -0.63
CA THR A 256 14.77 0.78 -1.28
C THR A 256 14.56 1.03 -2.77
N ALA A 257 15.36 1.93 -3.34
CA ALA A 257 15.41 2.18 -4.79
C ALA A 257 15.66 0.91 -5.60
N GLU A 258 16.55 0.04 -5.11
CA GLU A 258 16.86 -1.25 -5.72
C GLU A 258 15.63 -2.17 -5.77
N ASN A 259 14.89 -2.29 -4.66
CA ASN A 259 13.68 -3.10 -4.63
C ASN A 259 12.58 -2.51 -5.51
N LEU A 260 12.43 -1.17 -5.55
CA LEU A 260 11.51 -0.51 -6.47
C LEU A 260 11.83 -0.87 -7.92
N TRP A 261 13.11 -0.74 -8.30
CA TRP A 261 13.55 -1.04 -9.65
C TRP A 261 13.34 -2.51 -10.00
N ASN A 262 13.72 -3.43 -9.11
CA ASN A 262 13.51 -4.86 -9.32
C ASN A 262 12.02 -5.21 -9.51
N LEU A 263 11.15 -4.62 -8.69
CA LEU A 263 9.70 -4.81 -8.80
C LEU A 263 9.11 -4.23 -10.09
N THR A 264 9.62 -3.12 -10.59
CA THR A 264 8.99 -2.40 -11.72
C THR A 264 9.61 -2.73 -13.06
N GLN A 265 10.93 -2.83 -13.13
CA GLN A 265 11.71 -2.97 -14.36
C GLN A 265 12.65 -4.19 -14.35
N GLY A 266 12.98 -4.75 -13.18
CA GLY A 266 13.89 -5.89 -13.04
C GLY A 266 13.18 -7.26 -13.10
N ASP A 267 13.87 -8.29 -12.61
CA ASP A 267 13.44 -9.69 -12.72
C ASP A 267 12.07 -9.95 -12.09
N ALA A 268 11.76 -9.27 -10.98
CA ALA A 268 10.47 -9.43 -10.33
C ALA A 268 9.30 -8.89 -11.17
N SER A 269 9.54 -7.97 -12.12
CA SER A 269 8.52 -7.44 -13.02
C SER A 269 8.19 -8.36 -14.21
N SER A 270 9.01 -9.39 -14.46
CA SER A 270 8.93 -10.24 -15.66
C SER A 270 7.62 -11.02 -15.82
N SER A 271 6.86 -11.20 -14.73
CA SER A 271 5.50 -11.72 -14.79
C SER A 271 4.65 -11.20 -13.64
N ILE A 272 3.33 -11.16 -13.83
CA ILE A 272 2.38 -10.80 -12.77
C ILE A 272 2.50 -11.67 -11.51
N SER A 273 2.89 -12.94 -11.69
CA SER A 273 3.07 -13.88 -10.57
C SER A 273 4.29 -13.51 -9.72
N LEU A 274 5.42 -13.22 -10.37
CA LEU A 274 6.65 -12.78 -9.70
C LEU A 274 6.45 -11.41 -9.08
N PHE A 275 5.87 -10.46 -9.82
CA PHE A 275 5.61 -9.11 -9.35
C PHE A 275 4.79 -9.12 -8.06
N ARG A 276 3.67 -9.85 -8.07
CA ARG A 276 2.82 -10.01 -6.89
C ARG A 276 3.56 -10.66 -5.74
N THR A 277 4.34 -11.71 -5.99
CA THR A 277 4.99 -12.48 -4.92
C THR A 277 6.10 -11.67 -4.27
N SER A 278 6.92 -10.96 -5.05
CA SER A 278 7.97 -10.08 -4.57
C SER A 278 7.41 -8.84 -3.86
N SER A 279 6.28 -8.30 -4.33
CA SER A 279 5.60 -7.17 -3.69
C SER A 279 5.09 -7.49 -2.27
N LYS A 280 4.89 -8.77 -1.91
CA LYS A 280 4.40 -9.15 -0.58
C LYS A 280 5.36 -8.76 0.55
N VAL A 281 6.66 -8.80 0.30
CA VAL A 281 7.68 -8.44 1.31
C VAL A 281 7.56 -6.96 1.71
N VAL A 282 7.25 -6.11 0.73
CA VAL A 282 6.98 -4.67 0.89
C VAL A 282 5.66 -4.42 1.63
N LEU A 283 4.61 -5.19 1.31
CA LEU A 283 3.26 -4.97 1.87
C LEU A 283 3.08 -5.47 3.30
N VAL A 284 3.77 -6.56 3.67
CA VAL A 284 3.66 -7.21 5.00
C VAL A 284 4.02 -6.27 6.15
N THR A 285 4.87 -5.28 5.92
CA THR A 285 5.33 -4.35 6.96
C THR A 285 4.36 -3.20 7.23
N SER A 286 3.45 -2.92 6.30
CA SER A 286 2.38 -1.93 6.47
C SER A 286 1.22 -2.46 7.32
N SER A 287 1.02 -3.79 7.35
CA SER A 287 -0.05 -4.44 8.11
C SER A 287 0.21 -4.55 9.62
N SER A 288 1.47 -4.50 10.05
CA SER A 288 1.87 -4.52 11.46
C SER A 288 1.65 -3.18 12.18
N ALA A 289 1.59 -2.07 11.44
CA ALA A 289 1.16 -0.76 11.94
C ALA A 289 -0.39 -0.67 11.87
N SER A 290 -1.04 -1.43 12.74
CA SER A 290 -2.35 -1.09 13.34
C SER A 290 -3.35 -0.32 12.44
N MET A 291 -4.13 -1.09 11.70
CA MET A 291 -5.55 -0.89 11.34
C MET A 291 -6.05 0.56 11.22
N LEU A 292 -5.45 1.34 10.32
CA LEU A 292 -6.28 2.18 9.46
C LEU A 292 -6.41 1.40 8.14
N PRO A 293 -7.60 1.09 7.59
CA PRO A 293 -7.75 0.85 6.18
C PRO A 293 -6.91 1.84 5.38
N ALA A 294 -6.84 3.13 5.76
CA ALA A 294 -5.92 4.08 5.15
C ALA A 294 -4.47 3.54 5.08
N THR A 295 -3.88 3.02 6.18
CA THR A 295 -2.49 2.52 6.19
C THR A 295 -2.25 1.29 5.31
N SER A 296 -3.21 0.37 5.28
CA SER A 296 -3.17 -0.81 4.39
C SER A 296 -3.47 -0.46 2.92
N LEU A 297 -4.24 0.60 2.68
CA LEU A 297 -4.67 1.11 1.37
C LEU A 297 -3.56 1.87 0.63
N TRP A 298 -2.58 2.43 1.35
CA TRP A 298 -1.46 3.17 0.76
C TRP A 298 -0.55 2.26 -0.09
N ALA A 299 -0.40 0.99 0.29
CA ALA A 299 0.57 0.10 -0.34
C ALA A 299 0.13 -0.60 -1.63
N ALA A 300 -1.18 -0.70 -1.88
CA ALA A 300 -1.71 -1.21 -3.13
C ALA A 300 -1.77 -0.15 -4.24
N THR A 301 -1.78 1.14 -3.90
CA THR A 301 -1.98 2.23 -4.88
C THR A 301 -0.74 2.47 -5.73
N LEU A 302 0.48 2.36 -5.19
CA LEU A 302 1.72 2.56 -5.95
C LEU A 302 2.00 1.43 -6.96
N LEU A 303 1.73 0.17 -6.58
CA LEU A 303 2.18 -1.02 -7.31
C LEU A 303 1.19 -1.53 -8.36
N THR A 304 -0.07 -1.08 -8.35
CA THR A 304 -1.08 -1.62 -9.25
C THR A 304 -1.02 -1.05 -10.68
N PHE A 305 -0.38 0.11 -10.89
CA PHE A 305 -0.44 0.85 -12.16
C PHE A 305 0.79 0.69 -13.09
N SER A 306 1.89 0.10 -12.61
CA SER A 306 3.10 -0.11 -13.42
C SER A 306 3.03 -1.31 -14.37
N HIS A 307 2.02 -2.20 -14.24
CA HIS A 307 1.92 -3.40 -15.09
C HIS A 307 0.79 -3.30 -16.14
N PRO A 308 1.10 -3.35 -17.46
CA PRO A 308 0.16 -3.04 -18.55
C PRO A 308 -1.02 -4.02 -18.71
N GLN A 309 -1.01 -5.15 -17.99
CA GLN A 309 -2.00 -6.23 -18.06
C GLN A 309 -3.13 -6.10 -17.00
N LEU A 310 -3.07 -5.12 -16.10
CA LEU A 310 -4.04 -4.98 -15.00
C LEU A 310 -5.06 -3.85 -15.24
N THR A 311 -6.00 -4.03 -16.17
CA THR A 311 -7.32 -3.31 -16.20
C THR A 311 -8.29 -4.14 -17.05
N PRO A 312 -9.56 -4.34 -16.63
CA PRO A 312 -10.51 -3.24 -16.42
C PRO A 312 -11.43 -3.40 -15.20
N PHE A 313 -11.49 -2.38 -14.32
CA PHE A 313 -12.63 -2.18 -13.41
C PHE A 313 -12.87 -0.67 -13.19
N SER A 314 -14.10 -0.35 -12.79
CA SER A 314 -14.92 0.84 -13.08
C SER A 314 -14.56 2.18 -12.41
N GLY A 315 -13.28 2.50 -12.20
CA GLY A 315 -12.84 3.84 -11.76
C GLY A 315 -12.02 4.54 -12.85
N CYS A 316 -12.37 5.78 -13.21
CA CYS A 316 -11.53 6.60 -14.10
C CYS A 316 -10.47 7.33 -13.29
N THR A 317 -9.40 6.63 -12.93
CA THR A 317 -8.37 7.14 -12.02
C THR A 317 -6.97 6.80 -12.53
N THR A 318 -6.09 7.78 -12.54
CA THR A 318 -4.66 7.67 -12.82
C THR A 318 -3.84 8.11 -11.60
N LEU A 319 -2.58 7.66 -11.55
CA LEU A 319 -1.54 8.32 -10.76
C LEU A 319 -1.06 9.57 -11.49
#